data_AF-A0A661WYQ4-F1
#
_entry.id   AF-A0A661WYQ4-F1
#
_cell.length_a   1.000
_cell.length_b   1.000
_cell.length_c   1.000
_cell.angle_alpha   90.00
_cell.angle_beta   90.00
_cell.angle_gamma   90.00
#
_symmetry.space_group_name_H-M   'P 1'
#
loop_
_entity.id
_entity.type
_entity.pdbx_description
1 polymer ?
#
loop_
_entity_poly.entity_id
_entity_poly.type
_entity_poly.pdbx_seq_one_letter_code
_entity_poly.pdbx_strand_id
1 'polypeptide(L)'
;MFDRNLETYLINWKNRLDRKPLVVRGARQVGKTFTIKKFGNECFDNIIYLNLERPEDLELFDENISVQKFIELIQLKFNSSLIPGKSLLFIDEIQSSVVAMKMLRFFYEDHTKLHVIAAGSLLEVKILKEGFS
;
A
#
# COMPACT_ATOMS: atom_id res chain seq x y z
N MET A 1 -12.52 -5.56 -22.00
CA MET A 1 -13.40 -5.05 -20.93
C MET A 1 -12.91 -5.60 -19.60
N PHE A 2 -11.71 -5.20 -19.18
CA PHE A 2 -11.26 -5.43 -17.80
C PHE A 2 -11.74 -4.23 -16.97
N ASP A 3 -12.09 -4.48 -15.70
CA ASP A 3 -12.03 -3.51 -14.59
C ASP A 3 -13.16 -2.54 -14.24
N ARG A 4 -14.39 -2.62 -14.79
CA ARG A 4 -15.52 -1.88 -14.16
C ARG A 4 -15.75 -2.30 -12.70
N ASN A 5 -15.55 -3.58 -12.39
CA ASN A 5 -15.75 -4.11 -11.04
C ASN A 5 -14.61 -3.70 -10.08
N LEU A 6 -13.35 -3.69 -10.55
CA LEU A 6 -12.21 -3.30 -9.71
C LEU A 6 -12.17 -1.79 -9.46
N GLU A 7 -12.40 -0.96 -10.49
CA GLU A 7 -12.47 0.50 -10.31
C GLU A 7 -13.59 0.87 -9.32
N THR A 8 -14.79 0.30 -9.49
CA THR A 8 -15.92 0.50 -8.57
C THR A 8 -15.56 0.04 -7.15
N TYR A 9 -14.90 -1.11 -7.01
CA TYR A 9 -14.44 -1.62 -5.72
C TYR A 9 -13.44 -0.66 -5.04
N LEU A 10 -12.46 -0.13 -5.79
CA LEU A 10 -11.46 0.81 -5.27
C LEU A 10 -12.10 2.14 -4.84
N ILE A 11 -13.07 2.65 -5.61
CA ILE A 11 -13.84 3.85 -5.24
C ILE A 11 -14.64 3.61 -3.97
N ASN A 12 -15.34 2.47 -3.88
CA ASN A 12 -16.09 2.12 -2.68
C ASN A 12 -15.18 1.97 -1.46
N TRP A 13 -14.00 1.35 -1.63
CA TRP A 13 -13.00 1.26 -0.58
C TRP A 13 -12.51 2.63 -0.11
N LYS A 14 -12.21 3.56 -1.04
CA LYS A 14 -11.77 4.92 -0.70
C LYS A 14 -12.79 5.66 0.17
N ASN A 15 -14.08 5.51 -0.14
CA ASN A 15 -15.17 6.25 0.51
C ASN A 15 -15.58 5.70 1.89
N ARG A 16 -15.02 4.57 2.32
CA ARG A 16 -15.31 4.00 3.64
C ARG A 16 -14.56 4.73 4.77
N LEU A 17 -15.31 5.09 5.81
CA LEU A 17 -14.78 5.69 7.04
C LEU A 17 -13.97 4.68 7.88
N ASP A 18 -14.37 3.41 7.86
CA ASP A 18 -13.81 2.29 8.63
C ASP A 18 -12.83 1.43 7.80
N ARG A 19 -12.29 1.99 6.72
CA ARG A 19 -11.50 1.20 5.76
C ARG A 19 -10.23 0.65 6.40
N LYS A 20 -9.90 -0.57 6.02
CA LYS A 20 -8.61 -1.20 6.29
C LYS A 20 -7.63 -0.87 5.15
N PRO A 21 -6.31 -0.93 5.39
CA PRO A 21 -5.35 -1.05 4.31
C PRO A 21 -5.79 -2.14 3.34
N LEU A 22 -5.85 -1.81 2.05
CA LEU A 22 -6.32 -2.75 1.04
C LEU A 22 -5.13 -3.56 0.51
N VAL A 23 -5.26 -4.88 0.51
CA VAL A 23 -4.25 -5.78 -0.04
C VAL A 23 -4.77 -6.38 -1.33
N VAL A 24 -4.21 -5.96 -2.46
CA VAL A 24 -4.56 -6.43 -3.80
C VAL A 24 -3.65 -7.57 -4.22
N ARG A 25 -4.25 -8.72 -4.53
CA ARG A 25 -3.54 -9.95 -4.89
C ARG A 25 -3.80 -10.32 -6.35
N GLY A 26 -2.88 -11.08 -6.95
CA GLY A 26 -3.06 -11.66 -8.28
C GLY A 26 -1.74 -12.09 -8.92
N ALA A 27 -1.77 -12.80 -10.04
CA ALA A 27 -0.54 -13.24 -10.72
C ALA A 27 0.35 -12.07 -11.17
N ARG A 28 1.63 -12.32 -11.44
CA ARG A 28 2.52 -11.33 -12.08
C ARG A 28 1.97 -10.98 -13.47
N GLN A 29 2.22 -9.76 -13.93
CA GLN A 29 1.87 -9.27 -15.28
C GLN A 29 0.36 -9.14 -15.59
N VAL A 30 -0.51 -9.12 -14.57
CA VAL A 30 -1.98 -8.95 -14.76
C VAL A 30 -2.46 -7.49 -14.69
N GLY A 31 -1.54 -6.52 -14.58
CA GLY A 31 -1.88 -5.09 -14.60
C GLY A 31 -2.20 -4.42 -13.25
N LYS A 32 -2.01 -5.10 -12.10
CA LYS A 32 -2.30 -4.55 -10.75
C LYS A 32 -1.69 -3.17 -10.52
N THR A 33 -0.37 -3.04 -10.75
CA THR A 33 0.37 -1.79 -10.58
C THR A 33 -0.20 -0.68 -11.45
N PHE A 34 -0.56 -0.99 -12.70
CA PHE A 34 -1.15 -0.02 -13.61
C PHE A 34 -2.51 0.45 -13.13
N THR A 35 -3.42 -0.47 -12.79
CA THR A 35 -4.77 -0.14 -12.33
C THR A 35 -4.74 0.69 -11.04
N ILE A 36 -3.89 0.32 -10.06
CA ILE A 36 -3.80 1.06 -8.78
C ILE A 36 -3.18 2.44 -8.99
N LYS A 37 -2.14 2.57 -9.83
CA LYS A 37 -1.57 3.89 -10.16
C LYS A 37 -2.58 4.79 -10.87
N LYS A 38 -3.29 4.25 -11.85
CA LYS A 38 -4.36 4.98 -12.57
C LYS A 38 -5.41 5.48 -11.58
N PHE A 39 -5.96 4.58 -10.76
CA PHE A 39 -6.91 4.93 -9.70
C PHE A 39 -6.35 5.98 -8.73
N GLY A 40 -5.10 5.83 -8.30
CA GLY A 40 -4.41 6.77 -7.43
C GLY A 40 -4.38 8.18 -8.02
N ASN A 41 -3.95 8.30 -9.27
CA ASN A 41 -3.87 9.58 -9.98
C ASN A 41 -5.23 10.21 -10.27
N GLU A 42 -6.28 9.41 -10.48
CA GLU A 42 -7.63 9.91 -10.76
C GLU A 42 -8.41 10.30 -9.50
N CYS A 43 -8.13 9.65 -8.37
CA CYS A 43 -8.93 9.77 -7.15
C CYS A 43 -8.22 10.49 -6.00
N PHE A 44 -6.93 10.76 -6.07
CA PHE A 44 -6.15 11.40 -5.00
C PHE A 44 -5.35 12.58 -5.54
N ASP A 45 -5.16 13.58 -4.69
CA ASP A 45 -4.36 14.75 -5.01
C ASP A 45 -2.86 14.39 -5.09
N ASN A 46 -2.47 13.32 -4.40
CA ASN A 46 -1.09 12.85 -4.33
C ASN A 46 -1.01 11.33 -4.16
N ILE A 47 0.03 10.74 -4.74
CA ILE A 47 0.39 9.35 -4.56
C ILE A 47 1.87 9.22 -4.21
N ILE A 48 2.18 8.53 -3.11
CA ILE A 48 3.52 8.02 -2.84
C ILE A 48 3.53 6.55 -3.25
N TYR A 49 4.32 6.24 -4.28
CA TYR A 49 4.48 4.88 -4.81
C TYR A 49 5.83 4.31 -4.39
N LEU A 50 5.81 3.17 -3.71
CA LEU A 50 6.98 2.42 -3.29
C LEU A 50 6.97 1.06 -3.97
N ASN A 51 8.06 0.66 -4.60
CA ASN A 51 8.22 -0.69 -5.14
C ASN A 51 9.30 -1.43 -4.36
N LEU A 52 8.92 -2.46 -3.60
CA LEU A 52 9.85 -3.14 -2.71
C LEU A 52 10.84 -4.09 -3.42
N GLU A 53 10.76 -4.23 -4.75
CA GLU A 53 11.87 -4.80 -5.53
C GLU A 53 13.02 -3.81 -5.72
N ARG A 54 12.81 -2.52 -5.46
CA ARG A 54 13.86 -1.49 -5.48
C ARG A 54 14.51 -1.39 -4.10
N PRO A 55 15.85 -1.56 -3.99
CA PRO A 55 16.55 -1.47 -2.70
C PRO A 55 16.26 -0.17 -1.94
N GLU A 56 16.27 0.96 -2.64
CA GLU A 56 16.03 2.30 -2.07
C GLU A 56 14.64 2.47 -1.41
N ASP A 57 13.63 1.73 -1.86
CA ASP A 57 12.29 1.74 -1.28
C ASP A 57 12.15 0.67 -0.20
N LEU A 58 12.79 -0.48 -0.39
CA LEU A 58 12.84 -1.56 0.58
C LEU A 58 13.50 -1.12 1.89
N GLU A 59 14.61 -0.38 1.81
CA GLU A 59 15.38 0.14 2.94
C GLU A 59 14.61 1.15 3.81
N LEU A 60 13.49 1.69 3.32
CA LEU A 60 12.62 2.55 4.12
C LEU A 60 11.87 1.76 5.20
N PHE A 61 11.73 0.45 5.05
CA PHE A 61 11.00 -0.43 5.97
C PHE A 61 11.96 -1.06 6.98
N ASP A 62 12.15 -0.37 8.11
CA ASP A 62 12.96 -0.82 9.25
C ASP A 62 12.05 -1.35 10.37
N GLU A 63 12.41 -2.47 10.99
CA GLU A 63 11.65 -3.05 12.10
C GLU A 63 11.73 -2.23 13.40
N ASN A 64 12.72 -1.34 13.49
CA ASN A 64 12.97 -0.50 14.68
C ASN A 64 12.29 0.87 14.61
N ILE A 65 11.55 1.17 13.54
CA ILE A 65 10.85 2.46 13.40
C ILE A 65 9.34 2.30 13.49
N SER A 66 8.68 3.29 14.07
CA SER A 66 7.22 3.37 14.11
C SER A 66 6.65 3.74 12.74
N VAL A 67 5.35 3.45 12.53
CA VAL A 67 4.64 3.90 11.30
C VAL A 67 4.67 5.41 11.15
N GLN A 68 4.55 6.16 12.26
CA GLN A 68 4.68 7.62 12.23
C GLN A 68 6.07 8.03 11.69
N LYS A 69 7.14 7.37 12.15
CA LYS A 69 8.49 7.68 11.67
C LYS A 69 8.69 7.31 10.21
N PHE A 70 8.15 6.18 9.79
CA PHE A 70 8.13 5.77 8.39
C PHE A 70 7.41 6.81 7.52
N ILE A 71 6.24 7.29 7.94
CA ILE A 71 5.50 8.35 7.22
C ILE A 71 6.36 9.60 7.07
N GLU A 72 7.02 10.06 8.13
CA GLU A 72 7.95 11.22 8.05
C GLU A 72 9.09 10.98 7.05
N LEU A 73 9.70 9.80 7.08
CA LEU A 73 10.82 9.45 6.18
C LEU A 73 10.39 9.47 4.72
N ILE A 74 9.25 8.87 4.38
CA ILE A 74 8.78 8.86 2.99
C ILE A 74 8.30 10.24 2.55
N GLN A 75 7.66 11.02 3.42
CA GLN A 75 7.28 12.38 3.08
C GLN A 75 8.50 13.25 2.75
N LEU A 76 9.59 13.08 3.51
CA LEU A 76 10.86 13.76 3.26
C LEU A 76 11.52 13.28 1.97
N LYS A 77 11.67 11.96 1.78
CA LYS A 77 12.32 11.36 0.59
C LYS A 77 11.65 11.80 -0.71
N PHE A 78 10.32 11.81 -0.73
CA PHE A 78 9.53 12.15 -1.93
C PHE A 78 9.16 13.63 -2.01
N ASN A 79 9.58 14.45 -1.04
CA ASN A 79 9.18 15.85 -0.89
C ASN A 79 7.65 16.03 -1.10
N SER A 80 6.88 15.18 -0.45
CA SER A 80 5.45 15.02 -0.71
C SER A 80 4.69 14.75 0.58
N SER A 81 3.46 15.27 0.71
CA SER A 81 2.67 15.12 1.93
C SER A 81 1.71 13.94 1.83
N LEU A 82 1.61 13.14 2.89
CA LEU A 82 0.58 12.11 3.04
C LEU A 82 -0.59 12.65 3.84
N ILE A 83 -1.54 13.27 3.14
CA ILE A 83 -2.70 13.90 3.76
C ILE A 83 -3.86 12.88 3.82
N PRO A 84 -4.37 12.55 5.01
CA PRO A 84 -5.54 11.69 5.16
C PRO A 84 -6.71 12.13 4.27
N GLY A 85 -7.32 11.20 3.52
CA GLY A 85 -8.42 11.52 2.60
C GLY A 85 -8.01 12.04 1.22
N LYS A 86 -6.78 12.55 1.08
CA LYS A 86 -6.31 13.21 -0.14
C LYS A 86 -5.10 12.53 -0.78
N SER A 87 -4.36 11.73 -0.03
CA SER A 87 -3.16 11.05 -0.51
C SER A 87 -3.29 9.55 -0.41
N LEU A 88 -2.72 8.85 -1.39
CA LEU A 88 -2.60 7.40 -1.42
C LEU A 88 -1.14 7.00 -1.17
N LEU A 89 -0.91 6.11 -0.21
CA LEU A 89 0.32 5.32 -0.12
C LEU A 89 0.10 4.00 -0.87
N PHE A 90 0.88 3.76 -1.92
CA PHE A 90 0.86 2.51 -2.66
C PHE A 90 2.18 1.74 -2.49
N ILE A 91 2.11 0.59 -1.83
CA ILE A 91 3.22 -0.33 -1.58
C ILE A 91 3.12 -1.52 -2.52
N ASP A 92 4.00 -1.59 -3.51
CA ASP A 92 3.99 -2.62 -4.54
C ASP A 92 5.02 -3.72 -4.25
N GLU A 93 4.76 -4.91 -4.75
CA GLU A 93 5.55 -6.12 -4.47
C GLU A 93 5.84 -6.32 -2.97
N ILE A 94 4.82 -6.10 -2.12
CA ILE A 94 4.97 -6.10 -0.65
C ILE A 94 5.55 -7.42 -0.10
N GLN A 95 5.44 -8.54 -0.84
CA GLN A 95 6.10 -9.79 -0.45
C GLN A 95 7.62 -9.74 -0.37
N SER A 96 8.25 -8.70 -0.91
CA SER A 96 9.69 -8.48 -0.77
C SER A 96 10.08 -8.06 0.66
N SER A 97 9.14 -7.58 1.48
CA SER A 97 9.40 -7.18 2.88
C SER A 97 8.38 -7.72 3.87
N VAL A 98 8.87 -8.56 4.79
CA VAL A 98 8.08 -9.02 5.95
C VAL A 98 7.75 -7.85 6.88
N VAL A 99 8.69 -6.92 7.02
CA VAL A 99 8.53 -5.71 7.84
C VAL A 99 7.38 -4.86 7.28
N ALA A 100 7.33 -4.64 5.97
CA ALA A 100 6.24 -3.90 5.33
C ALA A 100 4.87 -4.58 5.56
N MET A 101 4.80 -5.91 5.48
CA MET A 101 3.56 -6.63 5.81
C MET A 101 3.13 -6.42 7.26
N LYS A 102 4.06 -6.52 8.21
CA LYS A 102 3.78 -6.27 9.64
C LYS A 102 3.32 -4.84 9.87
N MET A 103 3.92 -3.86 9.18
CA MET A 103 3.55 -2.45 9.28
C MET A 103 2.11 -2.16 8.84
N LEU A 104 1.52 -2.95 7.93
CA LEU A 104 0.11 -2.79 7.56
C LEU A 104 -0.84 -2.87 8.76
N ARG A 105 -0.53 -3.70 9.75
CA ARG A 105 -1.31 -3.78 10.99
C ARG A 105 -1.29 -2.45 11.74
N PHE A 106 -0.11 -1.85 11.90
CA PHE A 106 0.04 -0.57 12.59
C PHE A 106 -0.59 0.60 11.81
N PHE A 107 -0.61 0.56 10.47
CA PHE A 107 -1.42 1.51 9.69
C PHE A 107 -2.90 1.43 10.02
N TYR A 108 -3.43 0.23 10.26
CA TYR A 108 -4.82 0.05 10.66
C TYR A 108 -5.08 0.45 12.13
N GLU A 109 -4.13 0.23 13.03
CA GLU A 109 -4.32 0.57 14.46
C GLU A 109 -4.20 2.08 14.71
N ASP A 110 -3.17 2.72 14.16
CA ASP A 110 -2.80 4.09 14.53
C ASP A 110 -3.18 5.14 13.46
N HIS A 111 -3.33 4.73 12.19
CA HIS A 111 -3.47 5.64 11.04
C HIS A 111 -4.64 5.27 10.11
N THR A 112 -5.78 4.87 10.67
CA THR A 112 -7.00 4.47 9.93
C THR A 112 -7.49 5.46 8.86
N LYS A 113 -7.17 6.75 9.03
CA LYS A 113 -7.55 7.81 8.09
C LYS A 113 -6.62 7.95 6.89
N LEU A 114 -5.50 7.23 6.84
CA LEU A 114 -4.62 7.20 5.68
C LEU A 114 -5.09 6.15 4.67
N HIS A 115 -5.07 6.48 3.38
CA HIS A 115 -5.36 5.51 2.33
C HIS A 115 -4.08 4.75 1.99
N VAL A 116 -4.08 3.45 2.29
CA VAL A 116 -2.94 2.55 2.02
C VAL A 116 -3.41 1.38 1.16
N ILE A 117 -2.78 1.19 0.01
CA ILE A 117 -2.92 0.00 -0.81
C ILE A 117 -1.58 -0.73 -0.82
N ALA A 118 -1.60 -2.04 -0.59
CA ALA A 118 -0.49 -2.92 -0.83
C ALA A 118 -0.83 -3.88 -1.97
N ALA A 119 0.10 -4.14 -2.88
CA ALA A 119 -0.06 -5.15 -3.92
C ALA A 119 1.07 -6.18 -3.87
N GLY A 120 0.73 -7.43 -4.20
CA GLY A 120 1.71 -8.52 -4.20
C GLY A 120 1.23 -9.76 -4.95
N SER A 121 2.18 -10.49 -5.52
CA SER A 121 1.88 -11.63 -6.39
C SER A 121 1.87 -12.98 -5.68
N LEU A 122 2.59 -13.08 -4.56
CA LEU A 122 2.88 -14.35 -3.86
C LEU A 122 2.45 -14.33 -2.38
N LEU A 123 1.55 -13.42 -2.00
CA LEU A 123 1.23 -13.18 -0.59
C LEU A 123 0.75 -14.44 0.14
N GLU A 124 0.02 -15.32 -0.53
CA GLU A 124 -0.51 -16.57 0.04
C GLU A 124 0.59 -17.55 0.46
N VAL A 125 1.66 -17.69 -0.34
CA VAL A 125 2.74 -18.65 -0.05
C VAL A 125 3.60 -18.18 1.13
N LYS A 126 3.75 -16.86 1.30
CA LYS A 126 4.58 -16.28 2.36
C LYS A 126 3.85 -16.17 3.70
N ILE A 127 2.56 -15.79 3.69
CA ILE A 127 1.70 -15.75 4.88
C ILE A 127 1.59 -17.15 5.53
N LEU A 128 1.43 -18.20 4.73
CA LEU A 128 1.37 -19.59 5.22
C LEU A 128 2.70 -20.07 5.82
N LYS A 129 3.84 -19.55 5.35
CA LYS A 129 5.17 -19.89 5.88
C LYS A 129 5.52 -19.15 7.17
N GLU A 130 4.98 -17.95 7.37
CA GLU A 130 5.37 -17.07 8.49
C GLU A 130 4.37 -17.07 9.66
N GLY A 131 3.31 -17.89 9.61
CA GLY A 131 2.43 -18.13 10.76
C GLY A 131 1.53 -16.94 11.14
N PHE A 132 1.25 -16.04 10.20
CA PHE A 132 0.22 -15.02 10.37
C PHE A 132 -1.16 -15.70 10.32
N SER A 133 -1.65 -16.15 11.47
CA SER A 133 -3.02 -16.63 11.72
C SER A 133 -3.79 -15.64 12.56
#